data_AF-A0A9X7FTZ4-F1
#
_entry.id   AF-A0A9X7FTZ4-F1
#
_cell.length_a   1.000
_cell.length_b   1.000
_cell.length_c   1.000
_cell.angle_alpha   90.00
_cell.angle_beta   90.00
_cell.angle_gamma   90.00
#
_symmetry.space_group_name_H-M   'P 1'
#
loop_
_entity.id
_entity.type
_entity.pdbx_description
1 polymer ?
#
loop_
_entity_poly.entity_id
_entity_poly.type
_entity_poly.pdbx_seq_one_letter_code
_entity_poly.pdbx_strand_id
1 'polypeptide(L)'
;MADYFYMGISKRELKKEIERTLTKCKIEVTNLGIENMEIEDLKLLNAFIKSKAEQIKATQIYTAKLAFGIGIITLMMKEILNVSPILGMFILFLIFISMSVCFRSDEKIFRKKVQAFYYLSNLLDLYIQETEKCIQSNK
;
A
#
# COMPACT_ATOMS: atom_id res chain seq x y z
N MET A 1 -1.22 18.48 12.62
CA MET A 1 -1.88 19.60 11.90
C MET A 1 -1.88 19.24 10.43
N ALA A 2 -2.86 18.43 10.02
CA ALA A 2 -3.04 17.99 8.63
C ALA A 2 -4.26 18.75 8.09
N ASP A 3 -4.14 20.07 8.04
CA ASP A 3 -5.19 20.94 7.55
C ASP A 3 -5.25 20.84 6.02
N TYR A 4 -6.39 20.35 5.54
CA TYR A 4 -7.15 20.89 4.40
C TYR A 4 -6.35 21.49 3.24
N PHE A 5 -5.47 20.72 2.61
CA PHE A 5 -4.73 21.20 1.41
C PHE A 5 -5.56 21.22 0.11
N TYR A 6 -6.88 21.00 0.18
CA TYR A 6 -7.74 20.84 -1.01
C TYR A 6 -8.97 21.76 -1.04
N MET A 7 -8.98 22.86 -0.27
CA MET A 7 -9.90 23.98 -0.52
C MET A 7 -9.40 24.79 -1.73
N GLY A 8 -9.69 24.34 -2.96
CA GLY A 8 -9.42 25.14 -4.16
C GLY A 8 -9.12 24.38 -5.45
N ILE A 9 -9.07 23.04 -5.44
CA ILE A 9 -8.87 22.28 -6.67
C ILE A 9 -10.19 22.21 -7.45
N SER A 10 -10.15 22.51 -8.75
CA SER A 10 -11.34 22.39 -9.59
C SER A 10 -11.77 20.92 -9.70
N LYS A 11 -13.07 20.62 -9.72
CA LYS A 11 -13.62 19.25 -9.87
C LYS A 11 -12.98 18.47 -11.04
N ARG A 12 -12.59 19.19 -12.11
CA ARG A 12 -11.89 18.64 -13.29
C ARG A 12 -10.45 18.22 -13.01
N GLU A 13 -9.71 18.96 -12.20
CA GLU A 13 -8.35 18.62 -11.78
C GLU A 13 -8.36 17.46 -10.78
N LEU A 14 -9.31 17.47 -9.83
CA LEU A 14 -9.50 16.38 -8.88
C LEU A 14 -9.77 15.06 -9.61
N LYS A 15 -10.63 15.08 -10.63
CA LYS A 15 -10.90 13.92 -11.50
C LYS A 15 -9.62 13.38 -12.14
N LYS A 16 -8.86 14.24 -12.82
CA LYS A 16 -7.63 13.84 -13.52
C LYS A 16 -6.61 13.23 -12.56
N GLU A 17 -6.51 13.76 -11.35
CA GLU A 17 -5.56 13.27 -10.37
C GLU A 17 -6.01 11.92 -9.77
N ILE A 18 -7.31 11.70 -9.57
CA ILE A 18 -7.86 10.38 -9.20
C ILE A 18 -7.57 9.35 -10.30
N GLU A 19 -7.86 9.65 -11.56
CA GLU A 19 -7.60 8.74 -12.69
C GLU A 19 -6.12 8.40 -12.83
N ARG A 20 -5.23 9.41 -12.75
CA ARG A 20 -3.77 9.17 -12.74
C ARG A 20 -3.34 8.29 -11.58
N THR A 21 -3.91 8.51 -10.40
CA THR A 21 -3.54 7.76 -9.20
C THR A 21 -4.09 6.34 -9.23
N LEU A 22 -5.28 6.11 -9.79
CA LEU A 22 -5.82 4.77 -10.09
C LEU A 22 -4.88 3.99 -11.02
N THR A 23 -4.42 4.61 -12.12
CA THR A 23 -3.45 3.99 -13.03
C THR A 23 -2.13 3.67 -12.33
N LYS A 24 -1.59 4.60 -11.53
CA LYS A 24 -0.36 4.37 -10.73
C LYS A 24 -0.52 3.21 -9.74
N CYS A 25 -1.71 3.07 -9.15
CA CYS A 25 -2.05 1.98 -8.24
C CYS A 25 -2.44 0.68 -8.97
N LYS A 26 -2.43 0.66 -10.31
CA LYS A 26 -2.88 -0.46 -11.16
C LYS A 26 -4.31 -0.92 -10.85
N ILE A 27 -5.17 0.03 -10.54
CA ILE A 27 -6.60 -0.21 -10.36
C ILE A 27 -7.27 0.11 -11.69
N GLU A 28 -7.84 -0.91 -12.34
CA GLU A 28 -8.65 -0.72 -13.53
C GLU A 28 -10.03 -0.21 -13.13
N VAL A 29 -10.43 0.86 -13.78
CA VAL A 29 -11.78 1.42 -13.68
C VAL A 29 -12.42 1.28 -15.05
N THR A 30 -13.73 1.03 -15.09
CA THR A 30 -14.50 0.91 -16.32
C THR A 30 -14.25 2.09 -17.27
N ASN A 31 -14.28 1.83 -18.59
CA ASN A 31 -14.00 2.81 -19.65
C ASN A 31 -14.87 4.07 -19.63
N LEU A 32 -15.95 4.07 -18.84
CA LEU A 32 -16.84 5.21 -18.62
C LEU A 32 -16.23 6.28 -17.69
N GLY A 33 -15.15 5.96 -16.96
CA GLY A 33 -14.49 6.88 -16.03
C GLY A 33 -15.30 7.16 -14.76
N ILE A 34 -14.66 7.76 -13.77
CA ILE A 34 -15.27 8.06 -12.45
C ILE A 34 -16.36 9.16 -12.50
N GLU A 35 -16.52 9.84 -13.63
CA GLU A 35 -17.51 10.90 -13.79
C GLU A 35 -18.93 10.37 -13.98
N ASN A 36 -19.04 9.17 -14.56
CA ASN A 36 -20.31 8.52 -14.88
C ASN A 36 -20.68 7.46 -13.83
N MET A 37 -19.89 7.34 -12.77
CA MET A 37 -20.18 6.46 -11.64
C MET A 37 -21.19 7.11 -10.70
N GLU A 38 -22.13 6.30 -10.22
CA GLU A 38 -23.02 6.73 -9.14
C GLU A 38 -22.24 6.94 -7.84
N ILE A 39 -22.77 7.75 -6.93
CA ILE A 39 -22.12 8.01 -5.64
C ILE A 39 -21.90 6.70 -4.86
N GLU A 40 -22.83 5.75 -4.96
CA GLU A 40 -22.73 4.44 -4.30
C GLU A 40 -21.56 3.63 -4.87
N ASP A 41 -21.36 3.62 -6.19
CA ASP A 41 -20.21 2.98 -6.83
C ASP A 41 -18.88 3.64 -6.43
N LEU A 42 -18.85 4.97 -6.32
CA LEU A 42 -17.67 5.70 -5.86
C LEU A 42 -17.32 5.36 -4.39
N LYS A 43 -18.35 5.22 -3.53
CA LYS A 43 -18.17 4.78 -2.14
C LYS A 43 -17.66 3.35 -2.08
N LEU A 44 -18.17 2.47 -2.94
CA LEU A 44 -17.75 1.07 -3.04
C LEU A 44 -16.30 0.94 -3.54
N LEU A 45 -15.91 1.74 -4.54
CA LEU A 45 -14.54 1.88 -5.00
C LEU A 45 -13.61 2.37 -3.88
N ASN A 46 -14.04 3.37 -3.11
CA ASN A 46 -13.25 3.88 -1.98
C ASN A 46 -13.09 2.83 -0.87
N ALA A 47 -14.15 2.06 -0.56
CA ALA A 47 -14.10 0.96 0.39
C ALA A 47 -13.14 -0.16 -0.09
N PHE A 48 -13.16 -0.48 -1.38
CA PHE A 48 -12.22 -1.43 -1.98
C PHE A 48 -10.76 -0.96 -1.85
N ILE A 49 -10.49 0.31 -2.10
CA ILE A 49 -9.15 0.92 -1.96
C ILE A 49 -8.67 0.87 -0.51
N LYS A 50 -9.53 1.18 0.45
CA LYS A 50 -9.23 1.07 1.90
C LYS A 50 -8.92 -0.39 2.28
N SER A 51 -9.72 -1.35 1.81
CA SER A 51 -9.48 -2.78 2.03
C SER A 51 -8.15 -3.25 1.43
N LYS A 52 -7.78 -2.78 0.23
CA LYS A 52 -6.46 -3.08 -0.38
C LYS A 52 -5.30 -2.47 0.42
N ALA A 53 -5.45 -1.24 0.93
CA ALA A 53 -4.45 -0.63 1.79
C ALA A 53 -4.22 -1.45 3.08
N GLU A 54 -5.29 -1.97 3.66
CA GLU A 54 -5.24 -2.85 4.84
C GLU A 54 -4.61 -4.20 4.53
N GLN A 55 -4.92 -4.82 3.39
CA GLN A 55 -4.25 -6.05 2.95
C GLN A 55 -2.73 -5.87 2.79
N ILE A 56 -2.29 -4.72 2.26
CA ILE A 56 -0.86 -4.40 2.11
C ILE A 56 -0.21 -4.07 3.45
N LYS A 57 -0.97 -3.53 4.42
CA LYS A 57 -0.50 -3.43 5.81
C LYS A 57 -0.40 -4.81 6.47
N ALA A 58 -1.35 -5.70 6.19
CA ALA A 58 -1.45 -7.05 6.73
C ALA A 58 -0.48 -8.06 6.07
N THR A 59 0.62 -7.59 5.49
CA THR A 59 1.73 -8.39 4.92
C THR A 59 2.49 -9.22 6.00
N GLN A 60 1.83 -9.53 7.13
CA GLN A 60 2.20 -10.53 8.12
C GLN A 60 2.47 -11.91 7.50
N ILE A 61 1.87 -12.24 6.36
CA ILE A 61 2.12 -13.52 5.66
C ILE A 61 3.54 -13.56 5.04
N TYR A 62 4.06 -12.43 4.56
CA TYR A 62 5.43 -12.38 4.02
C TYR A 62 6.46 -12.45 5.14
N THR A 63 6.25 -11.72 6.24
CA THR A 63 7.11 -11.81 7.43
C THR A 63 7.06 -13.20 8.06
N ALA A 64 5.90 -13.87 8.07
CA ALA A 64 5.78 -15.26 8.55
C ALA A 64 6.53 -16.26 7.65
N LYS A 65 6.44 -16.13 6.32
CA LYS A 65 7.21 -16.97 5.38
C LYS A 65 8.72 -16.73 5.49
N LEU A 66 9.14 -15.48 5.67
CA LEU A 66 10.53 -15.12 5.94
C LEU A 66 11.02 -15.72 7.27
N ALA A 67 10.25 -15.57 8.36
CA ALA A 67 10.59 -16.14 9.66
C ALA A 67 10.71 -17.67 9.61
N PHE A 68 9.80 -18.34 8.88
CA PHE A 68 9.84 -19.78 8.67
C PHE A 68 11.08 -20.21 7.87
N GLY A 69 11.42 -19.50 6.80
CA GLY A 69 12.64 -19.74 6.02
C GLY A 69 13.92 -19.53 6.83
N ILE A 70 13.97 -18.49 7.65
CA ILE A 70 15.08 -18.25 8.59
C ILE A 70 15.17 -19.39 9.62
N GLY A 71 14.05 -19.91 10.11
CA GLY A 71 14.02 -21.06 11.03
C GLY A 71 14.68 -22.30 10.44
N ILE A 72 14.38 -22.63 9.17
CA ILE A 72 15.00 -23.76 8.46
C ILE A 72 16.51 -23.54 8.28
N ILE A 73 16.91 -22.34 7.86
CA ILE A 73 18.33 -21.98 7.71
C ILE A 73 19.08 -22.08 9.05
N THR A 74 18.43 -21.69 10.15
CA THR A 74 19.01 -21.76 11.49
C THR A 74 19.25 -23.20 11.94
N LEU A 75 18.33 -24.12 11.60
CA LEU A 75 18.51 -25.56 11.86
C LEU A 75 19.67 -26.15 11.06
N MET A 76 19.82 -25.79 9.79
CA MET A 76 20.95 -26.24 8.96
C MET A 76 22.30 -25.63 9.41
N MET A 77 22.29 -24.39 9.88
CA MET A 77 23.47 -23.72 10.43
C MET A 77 23.97 -24.36 11.73
N LYS A 78 23.10 -25.02 12.51
CA LYS A 78 23.48 -25.71 13.74
C LYS A 78 24.52 -26.81 13.48
N GLU A 79 24.40 -27.54 12.39
CA GLU A 79 25.39 -28.56 12.01
C GLU A 79 26.72 -27.94 11.59
N ILE A 80 26.69 -26.81 10.87
CA ILE A 80 27.89 -26.10 10.41
C ILE A 80 28.63 -25.45 11.60
N LEU A 81 27.90 -24.88 12.56
CA LEU A 81 28.46 -24.30 13.78
C LEU A 81 29.18 -25.33 14.66
N ASN A 82 28.73 -26.59 14.64
CA ASN A 82 29.38 -27.69 15.37
C ASN A 82 30.72 -28.11 14.73
N VAL A 83 30.90 -27.90 13.43
CA VAL A 83 32.14 -28.24 12.71
C VAL A 83 33.13 -27.06 12.68
N SER A 84 32.63 -25.85 12.42
CA SER A 84 33.44 -24.63 12.41
C SER A 84 32.63 -23.43 12.93
N PRO A 85 32.76 -23.11 14.23
CA PRO A 85 31.94 -22.07 14.85
C PRO A 85 32.23 -20.68 14.29
N ILE A 86 33.49 -20.38 13.95
CA ILE A 86 33.90 -19.10 13.37
C ILE A 86 33.29 -18.91 11.97
N LEU A 87 33.32 -19.95 11.13
CA LEU A 87 32.78 -19.90 9.78
C LEU A 87 31.25 -19.86 9.78
N GLY A 88 30.61 -20.61 10.68
CA GLY A 88 29.16 -20.57 10.90
C GLY A 88 28.67 -19.19 11.38
N MET A 89 29.37 -18.57 12.34
CA MET A 89 29.07 -17.21 12.82
C MET A 89 29.20 -16.17 11.70
N PHE A 90 30.22 -16.28 10.83
CA PHE A 90 30.40 -15.38 9.70
C PHE A 90 29.26 -15.50 8.67
N ILE A 91 28.82 -16.71 8.35
CA ILE A 91 27.71 -16.94 7.42
C ILE A 91 26.40 -16.41 8.00
N LEU A 92 26.13 -16.65 9.29
CA LEU A 92 24.96 -16.09 9.97
C LEU A 92 24.94 -14.56 9.92
N PHE A 93 26.08 -13.91 10.10
CA PHE A 93 26.20 -12.46 10.01
C PHE A 93 25.88 -11.93 8.61
N LEU A 94 26.35 -12.61 7.56
CA LEU A 94 26.02 -12.25 6.17
C LEU A 94 24.53 -12.42 5.85
N ILE A 95 23.91 -13.50 6.34
CA ILE A 95 22.46 -13.73 6.19
C ILE A 95 21.68 -12.65 6.94
N PHE A 96 22.11 -12.27 8.14
CA PHE A 96 21.47 -11.20 8.91
C PHE A 96 21.55 -9.85 8.21
N ILE A 97 22.72 -9.47 7.68
CA ILE A 97 22.88 -8.21 6.95
C ILE A 97 22.04 -8.21 5.68
N SER A 98 22.12 -9.27 4.87
CA SER A 98 21.37 -9.36 3.61
C SER A 98 19.85 -9.30 3.85
N MET A 99 19.34 -10.03 4.83
CA MET A 99 17.93 -9.94 5.24
C MET A 99 17.56 -8.55 5.75
N SER A 100 18.41 -7.93 6.57
CA SER A 100 18.16 -6.57 7.06
C SER A 100 18.04 -5.55 5.92
N VAL A 101 18.89 -5.66 4.89
CA VAL A 101 18.86 -4.79 3.71
C VAL A 101 17.61 -5.04 2.86
N CYS A 102 17.25 -6.31 2.62
CA CYS A 102 16.03 -6.68 1.91
C CYS A 102 14.79 -6.15 2.63
N PHE A 103 14.70 -6.35 3.94
CA PHE A 103 13.57 -5.90 4.75
C PHE A 103 13.41 -4.39 4.71
N ARG A 104 14.52 -3.64 4.80
CA ARG A 104 14.51 -2.17 4.76
C ARG A 104 14.08 -1.64 3.40
N SER A 105 14.43 -2.34 2.32
CA SER A 105 14.03 -1.98 0.95
C SER A 105 12.56 -2.29 0.72
N ASP A 106 12.11 -3.47 1.13
CA ASP A 106 10.72 -3.90 1.06
C ASP A 106 9.83 -2.96 1.89
N GLU A 107 10.18 -2.64 3.13
CA GLU A 107 9.41 -1.73 4.00
C GLU A 107 9.22 -0.35 3.34
N LYS A 108 10.27 0.19 2.70
CA LYS A 108 10.18 1.46 1.96
C LYS A 108 9.21 1.37 0.79
N ILE A 109 9.25 0.27 0.02
CA ILE A 109 8.35 0.05 -1.13
C ILE A 109 6.91 -0.12 -0.63
N PHE A 110 6.69 -0.92 0.42
CA PHE A 110 5.38 -1.14 1.02
C PHE A 110 4.80 0.16 1.57
N ARG A 111 5.58 0.95 2.33
CA ARG A 111 5.14 2.23 2.88
C ARG A 111 4.69 3.20 1.77
N LYS A 112 5.46 3.29 0.67
CA LYS A 112 5.09 4.11 -0.49
C LYS A 112 3.79 3.64 -1.15
N LYS A 113 3.60 2.33 -1.32
CA LYS A 113 2.35 1.77 -1.87
C LYS A 113 1.16 2.11 -0.97
N VAL A 114 1.26 1.82 0.33
CA VAL A 114 0.19 2.10 1.31
C VAL A 114 -0.18 3.58 1.32
N GLN A 115 0.83 4.47 1.31
CA GLN A 115 0.59 5.91 1.21
C GLN A 115 -0.15 6.30 -0.07
N ALA A 116 0.17 5.69 -1.22
CA ALA A 116 -0.53 5.95 -2.47
C ALA A 116 -2.00 5.51 -2.42
N PHE A 117 -2.32 4.36 -1.79
CA PHE A 117 -3.71 3.93 -1.59
C PHE A 117 -4.48 4.87 -0.65
N TYR A 118 -3.89 5.30 0.47
CA TYR A 118 -4.53 6.28 1.36
C TYR A 118 -4.70 7.64 0.70
N TYR A 119 -3.74 8.08 -0.10
CA TYR A 119 -3.83 9.29 -0.88
C TYR A 119 -5.00 9.24 -1.87
N LEU A 120 -5.10 8.15 -2.64
CA LEU A 120 -6.19 7.92 -3.57
C LEU A 120 -7.55 7.89 -2.86
N SER A 121 -7.62 7.23 -1.70
CA SER A 121 -8.83 7.17 -0.89
C SER A 121 -9.31 8.55 -0.43
N ASN A 122 -8.40 9.40 0.02
CA ASN A 122 -8.73 10.78 0.40
C ASN A 122 -9.22 11.62 -0.79
N LEU A 123 -8.64 11.45 -1.98
CA LEU A 123 -9.11 12.15 -3.18
C LEU A 123 -10.54 11.72 -3.57
N LEU A 124 -10.85 10.42 -3.45
CA LEU A 124 -12.20 9.90 -3.66
C LEU A 124 -13.20 10.43 -2.63
N ASP A 125 -12.83 10.48 -1.34
CA ASP A 125 -13.69 11.06 -0.29
C ASP A 125 -14.01 12.54 -0.57
N LEU A 126 -13.02 13.33 -1.04
CA LEU A 126 -13.24 14.71 -1.46
C LEU A 126 -14.20 14.81 -2.65
N TYR A 127 -14.01 13.97 -3.67
CA TYR A 127 -14.85 13.98 -4.88
C TYR A 127 -16.30 13.57 -4.60
N ILE A 128 -16.50 12.59 -3.71
CA ILE A 128 -17.83 12.17 -3.23
C ILE A 128 -18.50 13.33 -2.49
N GLN A 129 -17.80 13.98 -1.55
CA GLN A 129 -18.36 15.12 -0.80
C GLN A 129 -18.74 16.31 -1.70
N GLU A 130 -17.92 16.66 -2.68
CA GLU A 130 -18.26 17.71 -3.65
C GLU A 130 -19.49 17.35 -4.47
N THR A 131 -19.61 16.07 -4.87
CA THR A 131 -20.74 15.59 -5.67
C THR A 131 -22.03 15.56 -4.84
N GLU A 132 -21.97 15.13 -3.58
CA GLU A 132 -23.12 15.18 -2.65
C GLU A 132 -23.58 16.61 -2.37
N LYS A 133 -22.66 17.55 -2.11
CA LYS A 133 -23.00 18.98 -1.91
C LYS A 133 -23.65 19.60 -3.14
N CYS A 134 -23.17 19.26 -4.35
CA CYS A 134 -23.72 19.77 -5.60
C CYS A 134 -25.15 19.24 -5.87
N ILE A 135 -25.42 17.99 -5.48
CA ILE A 135 -26.78 17.41 -5.59
C ILE A 135 -27.72 18.00 -4.54
N GLN A 136 -27.26 18.22 -3.30
CA GLN A 136 -28.06 18.85 -2.25
C GLN A 136 -28.38 20.33 -2.55
N SER A 137 -27.46 21.06 -3.19
CA SER A 137 -27.68 22.46 -3.61
C SER A 137 -28.62 22.61 -4.81
N ASN A 138 -28.90 21.52 -5.55
CA ASN A 138 -29.80 21.48 -6.70
C ASN A 138 -31.17 20.86 -6.37
N LYS A 139 -31.41 20.51 -5.11
CA LYS A 139 -32.73 20.12 -4.56
C LYS A 139 -33.34 21.31 -3.84
#